data_AF-A0A4Q5THD9-F1
#
_entry.id   AF-A0A4Q5THD9-F1
#
_cell.length_a   1.000
_cell.length_b   1.000
_cell.length_c   1.000
_cell.angle_alpha   90.00
_cell.angle_beta   90.00
_cell.angle_gamma   90.00
#
_symmetry.space_group_name_H-M   'P 1'
#
loop_
_entity.id
_entity.type
_entity.pdbx_description
1 polymer ?
#
loop_
_entity_poly.entity_id
_entity_poly.type
_entity_poly.pdbx_seq_one_letter_code
_entity_poly.pdbx_strand_id
1 'polypeptide(L)'
;MASLGFDLLDRHVVSGGADDPAAGRLTFARLLERSASLASGLGMLGVRPGDEVGVQVDDVDRVLVVCACIRIGALPAPDGVVVVVPSDDGPVVRVGDDVHPLDLVRQAGSGDAAMALADDTAGYRDAVLRHAADVVEPLLERRPVL
;
A
#
# COMPACT_ATOMS: atom_id res chain seq x y z
N MET A 1 -16.18 13.11 -2.55
CA MET A 1 -15.89 12.06 -1.55
C MET A 1 -14.39 11.84 -1.64
N ALA A 2 -13.65 11.85 -0.53
CA ALA A 2 -12.20 11.64 -0.57
C ALA A 2 -11.89 10.21 -1.03
N SER A 3 -10.69 9.99 -1.59
CA SER A 3 -10.25 8.64 -2.00
C SER A 3 -10.14 7.69 -0.81
N LEU A 4 -10.25 6.39 -1.09
CA LEU A 4 -10.01 5.33 -0.12
C LEU A 4 -8.62 5.46 0.51
N GLY A 5 -7.60 5.82 -0.29
CA GLY A 5 -6.24 6.02 0.23
C GLY A 5 -6.16 7.11 1.31
N PHE A 6 -6.84 8.23 1.10
CA PHE A 6 -6.91 9.30 2.11
C PHE A 6 -7.68 8.84 3.35
N ASP A 7 -8.82 8.16 3.14
CA ASP A 7 -9.65 7.67 4.24
C ASP A 7 -8.95 6.60 5.09
N LEU A 8 -8.06 5.82 4.47
CA LEU A 8 -7.41 4.69 5.11
C LEU A 8 -6.31 5.12 6.08
N LEU A 9 -5.57 6.19 5.76
CA LEU A 9 -4.38 6.59 6.52
C LEU A 9 -4.35 8.09 6.84
N ASP A 10 -4.38 8.94 5.81
CA ASP A 10 -4.16 10.39 5.94
C ASP A 10 -5.17 11.03 6.91
N ARG A 11 -6.45 10.64 6.83
CA ARG A 11 -7.50 11.16 7.73
C ARG A 11 -7.18 10.91 9.21
N HIS A 12 -6.61 9.74 9.52
CA HIS A 12 -6.33 9.32 10.89
C HIS A 12 -5.16 10.10 11.44
N VAL A 13 -4.09 10.27 10.65
CA VAL A 13 -2.93 11.09 11.01
C VAL A 13 -3.33 12.55 11.22
N VAL A 14 -4.09 13.14 10.30
CA VAL A 14 -4.56 14.54 10.41
C VAL A 14 -5.48 14.75 11.62
N SER A 15 -6.27 13.74 11.99
CA SER A 15 -7.14 13.76 13.18
C SER A 15 -6.44 13.50 14.52
N GLY A 16 -5.09 13.47 14.53
CA GLY A 16 -4.29 13.26 15.74
C GLY A 16 -4.05 11.80 16.11
N GLY A 17 -4.15 10.88 15.16
CA GLY A 17 -3.86 9.44 15.34
C GLY A 17 -2.50 8.98 14.84
N ALA A 18 -1.56 9.90 14.65
CA ALA A 18 -0.24 9.60 14.11
C ALA A 18 0.52 8.50 14.88
N ASP A 19 0.40 8.48 16.21
CA ASP A 19 1.13 7.56 17.10
C ASP A 19 0.35 6.29 17.44
N ASP A 20 -0.88 6.15 16.94
CA ASP A 20 -1.68 4.95 17.20
C ASP A 20 -1.11 3.74 16.46
N PRO A 21 -1.16 2.53 17.06
CA PRO A 21 -0.74 1.31 16.39
C PRO A 21 -1.56 1.03 15.13
N ALA A 22 -0.90 0.67 14.03
CA ALA A 22 -1.54 0.36 12.75
C ALA A 22 -1.27 -1.08 12.27
N ALA A 23 -0.02 -1.56 12.33
CA ALA A 23 0.34 -2.93 11.96
C ALA A 23 1.71 -3.30 12.51
N GLY A 24 1.81 -4.45 13.19
CA GLY A 24 3.05 -4.87 13.86
C GLY A 24 3.58 -3.77 14.82
N ARG A 25 4.78 -3.24 14.53
CA ARG A 25 5.39 -2.12 15.28
C ARG A 25 5.18 -0.75 14.63
N LEU A 26 4.43 -0.66 13.53
CA LEU A 26 4.18 0.59 12.82
C LEU A 26 3.00 1.33 13.43
N THR A 27 3.18 2.64 13.63
CA THR A 27 2.08 3.57 13.88
C THR A 27 1.43 4.00 12.57
N PHE A 28 0.26 4.63 12.62
CA PHE A 28 -0.40 5.19 11.43
C PHE A 28 0.51 6.16 10.65
N ALA A 29 1.27 7.02 11.34
CA ALA A 29 2.21 7.92 10.66
C ALA A 29 3.34 7.17 9.95
N ARG A 30 3.89 6.11 10.56
CA ARG A 30 4.95 5.31 9.94
C ARG A 30 4.43 4.46 8.78
N LEU A 31 3.20 3.94 8.89
CA LEU A 31 2.56 3.23 7.79
C LEU A 31 2.27 4.18 6.62
N LEU A 32 1.77 5.39 6.89
CA LEU A 32 1.57 6.42 5.87
C LEU A 32 2.87 6.79 5.15
N GLU A 33 3.93 7.12 5.89
CA GLU A 33 5.24 7.48 5.34
C GLU A 33 5.80 6.37 4.43
N ARG A 34 5.81 5.13 4.93
CA ARG A 34 6.41 4.00 4.23
C ARG A 34 5.59 3.59 3.02
N SER A 35 4.26 3.55 3.13
CA SER A 35 3.38 3.20 2.01
C SER A 35 3.39 4.28 0.93
N ALA A 36 3.49 5.56 1.29
CA ALA A 36 3.65 6.65 0.33
C ALA A 36 4.96 6.56 -0.46
N SER A 37 6.06 6.24 0.22
CA SER A 37 7.35 6.01 -0.43
C SER A 37 7.33 4.79 -1.34
N LEU A 38 6.74 3.68 -0.87
CA LEU A 38 6.61 2.46 -1.68
C LEU A 38 5.69 2.68 -2.89
N ALA A 39 4.59 3.40 -2.74
CA ALA A 39 3.67 3.69 -3.83
C ALA A 39 4.34 4.48 -4.95
N SER A 40 5.19 5.46 -4.61
CA SER A 40 6.02 6.17 -5.58
C SER A 40 7.01 5.22 -6.28
N GLY A 41 7.69 4.37 -5.51
CA GLY A 41 8.59 3.34 -6.06
C GLY A 41 7.90 2.38 -7.03
N LEU A 42 6.68 1.91 -6.72
CA LEU A 42 5.88 1.09 -7.63
C LEU A 42 5.50 1.87 -8.91
N GLY A 43 5.19 3.16 -8.78
CA GLY A 43 4.96 4.03 -9.94
C GLY A 43 6.18 4.17 -10.86
N MET A 44 7.39 4.23 -10.28
CA MET A 44 8.65 4.23 -11.03
C MET A 44 8.89 2.91 -11.79
N LEU A 45 8.40 1.79 -11.25
CA LEU A 45 8.41 0.48 -11.91
C LEU A 45 7.28 0.31 -12.94
N GLY A 46 6.47 1.34 -13.17
CA GLY A 46 5.48 1.36 -14.24
C GLY A 46 4.04 1.10 -13.79
N VAL A 47 3.78 0.83 -12.50
CA VAL A 47 2.41 0.65 -11.99
C VAL A 47 1.60 1.93 -12.19
N ARG A 48 0.37 1.79 -12.68
CA ARG A 48 -0.59 2.88 -12.93
C ARG A 48 -1.90 2.65 -12.17
N PRO A 49 -2.71 3.70 -11.97
CA PRO A 49 -4.07 3.54 -11.46
C PRO A 49 -4.85 2.52 -12.31
N GLY A 50 -5.49 1.56 -11.64
CA GLY A 50 -6.23 0.47 -12.27
C GLY A 50 -5.43 -0.81 -12.52
N ASP A 51 -4.09 -0.76 -12.47
CA ASP A 51 -3.27 -1.97 -12.60
C ASP A 51 -3.42 -2.85 -11.37
N GLU A 52 -3.39 -4.18 -11.59
CA GLU A 52 -3.32 -5.16 -10.52
C GLU A 52 -1.87 -5.32 -10.04
N VAL A 53 -1.69 -5.35 -8.72
CA VAL A 53 -0.41 -5.66 -8.07
C VAL A 53 -0.61 -6.93 -7.24
N GLY A 54 0.15 -7.96 -7.59
CA GLY A 54 0.15 -9.22 -6.87
C GLY A 54 0.75 -9.06 -5.48
N VAL A 55 -0.03 -9.31 -4.43
CA VAL A 55 0.42 -9.24 -3.03
C VAL A 55 0.47 -10.65 -2.45
N GLN A 56 1.65 -11.27 -2.48
CA GLN A 56 1.90 -12.64 -2.01
C GLN A 56 2.82 -12.68 -0.79
N VAL A 57 2.96 -11.55 -0.11
CA VAL A 57 3.63 -11.41 1.19
C VAL A 57 2.58 -11.36 2.29
N ASP A 58 3.01 -11.62 3.52
CA ASP A 58 2.16 -11.70 4.72
C ASP A 58 2.51 -10.58 5.73
N ASP A 59 1.81 -10.60 6.87
CA ASP A 59 2.04 -9.72 8.03
C ASP A 59 2.16 -8.22 7.67
N VAL A 60 3.16 -7.54 8.23
CA VAL A 60 3.35 -6.09 8.08
C VAL A 60 3.67 -5.69 6.64
N ASP A 61 4.31 -6.57 5.87
CA ASP A 61 4.66 -6.31 4.48
C ASP A 61 3.41 -6.33 3.59
N ARG A 62 2.48 -7.27 3.85
CA ARG A 62 1.15 -7.27 3.22
C ARG A 62 0.43 -5.94 3.43
N VAL A 63 0.34 -5.49 4.68
CA VAL A 63 -0.33 -4.23 5.03
C VAL A 63 0.31 -3.05 4.30
N LEU A 64 1.65 -3.00 4.30
CA LEU A 64 2.41 -1.95 3.64
C LEU A 64 2.14 -1.90 2.12
N VAL A 65 2.21 -3.06 1.45
CA VAL A 65 2.02 -3.17 -0.01
C VAL A 65 0.58 -2.83 -0.39
N VAL A 66 -0.42 -3.36 0.33
CA VAL A 66 -1.84 -3.02 0.11
C VAL A 66 -2.07 -1.52 0.21
N CYS A 67 -1.56 -0.87 1.27
CA CYS A 67 -1.69 0.58 1.43
C CYS A 67 -1.01 1.35 0.30
N ALA A 68 0.16 0.89 -0.15
CA ALA A 68 0.87 1.51 -1.26
C ALA A 68 0.08 1.41 -2.57
N CYS A 69 -0.48 0.25 -2.89
CA CYS A 69 -1.34 0.04 -4.06
C CYS A 69 -2.54 1.01 -4.02
N ILE A 70 -3.24 1.03 -2.88
CA ILE A 70 -4.46 1.83 -2.72
C ILE A 70 -4.19 3.31 -2.98
N ARG A 71 -3.03 3.80 -2.52
CA ARG A 71 -2.65 5.21 -2.58
C ARG A 71 -2.47 5.74 -4.00
N ILE A 72 -1.99 4.91 -4.92
CA ILE A 72 -1.81 5.26 -6.35
C ILE A 72 -2.95 4.75 -7.23
N GLY A 73 -4.04 4.25 -6.64
CA GLY A 73 -5.18 3.73 -7.40
C GLY A 73 -4.96 2.35 -8.02
N ALA A 74 -3.89 1.64 -7.65
CA ALA A 74 -3.64 0.27 -8.08
C ALA A 74 -4.45 -0.71 -7.23
N LEU A 75 -4.81 -1.87 -7.81
CA LEU A 75 -5.61 -2.89 -7.16
C LEU A 75 -4.71 -3.96 -6.52
N PRO A 76 -4.67 -4.11 -5.18
CA PRO A 76 -4.06 -5.28 -4.58
C PRO A 76 -4.86 -6.53 -4.99
N ALA A 77 -4.16 -7.54 -5.52
CA ALA A 77 -4.75 -8.75 -6.06
C ALA A 77 -3.82 -9.97 -5.80
N PRO A 78 -4.25 -11.21 -6.06
CA PRO A 78 -3.38 -12.39 -5.94
C PRO A 78 -2.21 -12.41 -6.95
N ASP A 79 -2.37 -11.74 -8.09
CA ASP A 79 -1.39 -11.61 -9.17
C ASP A 79 -1.50 -10.20 -9.80
N GLY A 80 -0.63 -9.86 -10.73
CA GLY A 80 -0.66 -8.55 -11.37
C GLY A 80 0.48 -8.27 -12.34
N VAL A 81 0.54 -7.03 -12.84
CA VAL A 81 1.65 -6.57 -13.71
C VAL A 81 2.98 -6.49 -12.95
N VAL A 82 2.89 -6.36 -11.64
CA VAL A 82 3.98 -6.42 -10.67
C VAL A 82 3.54 -7.34 -9.54
N VAL A 83 4.44 -8.18 -9.03
CA VAL A 83 4.14 -9.09 -7.92
C VAL A 83 5.16 -8.92 -6.81
N VAL A 84 4.67 -8.72 -5.58
CA VAL A 84 5.48 -8.69 -4.37
C VAL A 84 5.41 -10.05 -3.69
N VAL A 85 6.57 -10.69 -3.51
CA VAL A 85 6.70 -12.07 -3.03
C VAL A 85 7.77 -12.18 -1.93
N PRO A 86 7.70 -13.19 -1.04
CA PRO A 86 8.77 -13.47 -0.10
C PRO A 86 10.05 -13.96 -0.81
N SER A 87 11.19 -13.67 -0.20
CA SER A 87 12.51 -14.21 -0.55
C SER A 87 13.35 -14.34 0.72
N ASP A 88 14.48 -15.05 0.64
CA ASP A 88 15.36 -15.36 1.78
C ASP A 88 15.91 -14.10 2.46
N ASP A 89 16.19 -13.05 1.66
CA ASP A 89 16.75 -11.78 2.13
C ASP A 89 15.67 -10.69 2.38
N GLY A 90 14.40 -11.10 2.48
CA GLY A 90 13.24 -10.22 2.62
C GLY A 90 12.40 -10.14 1.34
N PRO A 91 11.23 -9.46 1.38
CA PRO A 91 10.33 -9.41 0.24
C PRO A 91 10.93 -8.69 -0.97
N VAL A 92 10.56 -9.15 -2.17
CA VAL A 92 11.02 -8.59 -3.44
C VAL A 92 9.84 -8.25 -4.35
N VAL A 93 10.03 -7.25 -5.19
CA VAL A 93 9.13 -6.82 -6.25
C VAL A 93 9.62 -7.42 -7.57
N ARG A 94 8.78 -8.19 -8.24
CA ARG A 94 9.05 -8.79 -9.55
C ARG A 94 8.30 -8.04 -10.64
N VAL A 95 9.01 -7.66 -11.70
CA VAL A 95 8.47 -6.97 -12.87
C VAL A 95 9.05 -7.62 -14.12
N GLY A 96 8.26 -8.44 -14.81
CA GLY A 96 8.80 -9.31 -15.87
C GLY A 96 9.90 -10.22 -15.31
N ASP A 97 11.10 -10.15 -15.89
CA ASP A 97 12.28 -10.90 -15.43
C ASP A 97 13.11 -10.15 -14.36
N ASP A 98 12.79 -8.88 -14.09
CA ASP A 98 13.52 -8.06 -13.12
C ASP A 98 13.04 -8.32 -11.68
N VAL A 99 13.99 -8.31 -10.75
CA VAL A 99 13.75 -8.52 -9.31
C VAL A 99 14.41 -7.41 -8.51
N HIS A 100 13.62 -6.74 -7.66
CA HIS A 100 14.10 -5.65 -6.82
C HIS A 100 13.73 -5.90 -5.35
N PRO A 101 14.65 -5.73 -4.38
CA PRO A 101 14.28 -5.74 -2.97
C PRO A 101 13.18 -4.71 -2.68
N LEU A 102 12.15 -5.07 -1.91
CA LEU A 102 11.02 -4.18 -1.59
C LEU A 102 11.50 -2.89 -0.94
N ASP A 103 12.49 -2.99 -0.05
CA ASP A 103 13.09 -1.83 0.60
C ASP A 103 13.84 -0.91 -0.36
N LEU A 104 14.45 -1.46 -1.43
CA LEU A 104 15.08 -0.65 -2.46
C LEU A 104 14.04 0.12 -3.27
N VAL A 105 12.93 -0.53 -3.62
CA VAL A 105 11.80 0.12 -4.32
C VAL A 105 11.21 1.23 -3.46
N ARG A 106 10.96 0.95 -2.17
CA ARG A 106 10.50 1.96 -1.20
C ARG A 106 11.49 3.11 -1.06
N GLN A 107 12.79 2.82 -0.98
CA GLN A 107 13.83 3.83 -0.84
C GLN A 107 13.92 4.73 -2.08
N ALA A 108 13.78 4.17 -3.28
CA ALA A 108 13.78 4.91 -4.53
C ALA A 108 12.64 5.95 -4.57
N GLY A 109 11.45 5.59 -4.08
CA GLY A 109 10.30 6.51 -4.01
C GLY A 109 10.29 7.49 -2.82
N SER A 110 11.28 7.42 -1.92
CA SER A 110 11.27 8.26 -0.71
C SER A 110 11.54 9.74 -0.97
N GLY A 111 12.16 10.09 -2.10
CA GLY A 111 12.43 11.48 -2.51
C GLY A 111 11.21 12.22 -3.06
N ASP A 112 10.17 11.49 -3.48
CA ASP A 112 8.92 12.03 -4.03
C ASP A 112 7.75 11.11 -3.61
N ALA A 113 7.48 11.08 -2.31
CA ALA A 113 6.47 10.19 -1.74
C ALA A 113 5.07 10.52 -2.31
N ALA A 114 4.33 9.48 -2.71
CA ALA A 114 3.05 9.65 -3.37
C ALA A 114 2.04 10.37 -2.46
N MET A 115 1.20 11.21 -3.05
CA MET A 115 -0.02 11.70 -2.39
C MET A 115 -1.15 10.69 -2.60
N ALA A 116 -2.12 10.65 -1.67
CA ALA A 116 -3.37 9.96 -1.95
C ALA A 116 -4.09 10.62 -3.13
N LEU A 117 -4.79 9.82 -3.94
CA LEU A 117 -5.63 10.33 -5.01
C LEU A 117 -6.69 11.30 -4.48
N ALA A 118 -7.15 12.23 -5.31
CA ALA A 118 -8.21 13.15 -4.94
C ALA A 118 -9.55 12.42 -4.76
N ASP A 119 -9.83 11.49 -5.67
CA ASP A 119 -11.03 10.66 -5.72
C ASP A 119 -10.71 9.24 -6.20
N ASP A 120 -11.64 8.33 -5.92
CA ASP A 120 -11.60 6.96 -6.43
C ASP A 120 -12.43 6.85 -7.72
N THR A 121 -11.97 6.04 -8.66
CA THR A 121 -12.81 5.60 -9.78
C THR A 121 -14.01 4.79 -9.26
N ALA A 122 -15.16 4.88 -9.93
CA ALA A 122 -16.36 4.14 -9.55
C ALA A 122 -16.08 2.62 -9.43
N GLY A 123 -16.53 2.01 -8.33
CA GLY A 123 -16.34 0.57 -8.05
C GLY A 123 -14.96 0.18 -7.51
N TYR A 124 -14.01 1.13 -7.42
CA TYR A 124 -12.66 0.86 -6.93
C TYR A 124 -12.63 0.30 -5.50
N ARG A 125 -13.37 0.93 -4.58
CA ARG A 125 -13.45 0.49 -3.18
C ARG A 125 -13.94 -0.95 -3.07
N ASP A 126 -14.99 -1.32 -3.80
CA ASP A 126 -15.52 -2.68 -3.81
C ASP A 126 -14.50 -3.67 -4.40
N ALA A 127 -13.75 -3.24 -5.42
CA ALA A 127 -12.68 -4.06 -5.99
C ALA A 127 -11.57 -4.34 -4.96
N VAL A 128 -11.11 -3.32 -4.24
CA VAL A 128 -10.09 -3.46 -3.19
C VAL A 128 -10.58 -4.38 -2.07
N LEU A 129 -11.80 -4.18 -1.58
CA LEU A 129 -12.36 -4.97 -0.47
C LEU A 129 -12.48 -6.46 -0.79
N ARG A 130 -12.66 -6.84 -2.07
CA ARG A 130 -12.68 -8.26 -2.47
C ARG A 130 -11.37 -9.01 -2.18
N HIS A 131 -10.23 -8.31 -2.12
CA HIS A 131 -8.91 -8.94 -1.99
C HIS A 131 -8.13 -8.51 -0.73
N ALA A 132 -8.55 -7.42 -0.09
CA ALA A 132 -7.81 -6.82 1.02
C ALA A 132 -8.70 -6.27 2.15
N ALA A 133 -9.94 -6.75 2.31
CA ALA A 133 -10.80 -6.34 3.42
C ALA A 133 -10.15 -6.56 4.81
N ASP A 134 -9.37 -7.64 4.96
CA ASP A 134 -8.59 -7.96 6.16
C ASP A 134 -7.63 -6.84 6.59
N VAL A 135 -7.09 -6.10 5.62
CA VAL A 135 -6.22 -4.93 5.86
C VAL A 135 -7.03 -3.65 5.94
N VAL A 136 -7.99 -3.47 5.03
CA VAL A 136 -8.67 -2.19 4.82
C VAL A 136 -9.66 -1.87 5.93
N GLU A 137 -10.46 -2.82 6.36
CA GLU A 137 -11.52 -2.58 7.35
C GLU A 137 -10.97 -2.16 8.71
N PRO A 138 -9.95 -2.83 9.30
CA PRO A 138 -9.38 -2.36 10.57
C PRO A 138 -8.80 -0.95 10.47
N LEU A 139 -8.06 -0.65 9.40
CA LEU A 139 -7.42 0.65 9.24
C LEU A 139 -8.44 1.78 9.08
N LEU A 140 -9.53 1.57 8.34
CA LEU A 140 -10.63 2.53 8.24
C LEU A 140 -11.25 2.83 9.61
N GLU A 141 -11.29 1.85 10.50
CA GLU A 141 -11.81 1.99 11.87
C GLU A 141 -10.74 2.50 12.86
N ARG A 142 -9.55 2.89 12.39
CA ARG A 142 -8.40 3.27 13.23
C ARG A 142 -8.00 2.15 14.21
N ARG A 143 -8.12 0.90 13.79
CA ARG A 143 -7.69 -0.29 14.54
C ARG A 143 -6.44 -0.91 13.91
N PRO A 144 -5.55 -1.50 14.71
CA PRO A 144 -4.41 -2.23 14.17
C PRO A 144 -4.86 -3.46 13.38
N VAL A 145 -4.17 -3.76 12.28
CA VAL A 145 -4.23 -5.04 11.57
C VAL A 145 -3.40 -6.06 12.35
N LEU A 146 -3.98 -7.23 12.61
CA LEU A 146 -3.41 -8.31 13.44
C LEU A 146 -2.83 -9.44 12.60
#